data_AF-A0AAV7I3V2-F1
#
_entry.id   AF-A0AAV7I3V2-F1
#
_cell.length_a   1.000
_cell.length_b   1.000
_cell.length_c   1.000
_cell.angle_alpha   90.00
_cell.angle_beta   90.00
_cell.angle_gamma   90.00
#
_symmetry.space_group_name_H-M   'P 1'
#
loop_
_entity.id
_entity.type
_entity.pdbx_description
1 polymer ?
#
loop_
_entity_poly.entity_id
_entity_poly.type
_entity_poly.pdbx_seq_one_letter_code
_entity_poly.pdbx_strand_id
1 'polypeptide(L)'
;MSKHAYKTGKNDAKLLATALTDALDTPLEPGVLVDAFQVRKKAHAKGAQHGGGSTGSRSLVIVFNNKDFCKKLVAAKKSKPNLTAKEVDGSFADTKVYVNHRQPVQLYHLRDRLLQAFPQVQRRHVWIADAAVFMRKSDDCRPIKILPSTDLQKIVI
;
A
#
# COMPACT_ATOMS: atom_id res chain seq x y z
N MET A 1 -33.22 -11.92 2.44
CA MET A 1 -31.83 -11.89 1.91
C MET A 1 -30.92 -11.29 2.96
N SER A 2 -30.09 -12.12 3.57
CA SER A 2 -29.40 -11.84 4.84
C SER A 2 -28.18 -10.92 4.64
N LYS A 3 -28.12 -9.82 5.39
CA LYS A 3 -26.97 -8.90 5.44
C LYS A 3 -25.94 -9.47 6.42
N HIS A 4 -24.95 -10.20 5.94
CA HIS A 4 -23.79 -10.56 6.75
C HIS A 4 -22.83 -9.37 6.83
N ALA A 5 -23.03 -8.56 7.87
CA ALA A 5 -22.02 -7.61 8.33
C ALA A 5 -20.86 -8.41 8.93
N TYR A 6 -19.78 -8.57 8.18
CA TYR A 6 -18.53 -9.17 8.68
C TYR A 6 -18.02 -8.37 9.88
N LYS A 7 -18.24 -8.90 11.09
CA LYS A 7 -17.38 -8.62 12.24
C LYS A 7 -16.07 -9.38 11.99
N THR A 8 -15.18 -8.79 11.20
CA THR A 8 -13.93 -9.43 10.77
C THR A 8 -13.03 -9.69 11.98
N GLY A 9 -12.93 -10.96 12.40
CA GLY A 9 -11.98 -11.41 13.41
C GLY A 9 -10.57 -11.55 12.83
N LYS A 10 -9.56 -11.78 13.69
CA LYS A 10 -8.18 -12.06 13.22
C LYS A 10 -8.10 -13.25 12.26
N ASN A 11 -8.96 -14.25 12.43
CA ASN A 11 -9.01 -15.43 11.56
C ASN A 11 -9.43 -15.07 10.14
N ASP A 12 -10.38 -14.14 9.96
CA ASP A 12 -10.86 -13.71 8.65
C ASP A 12 -9.77 -12.97 7.86
N ALA A 13 -8.91 -12.21 8.55
CA ALA A 13 -7.81 -11.51 7.90
C ALA A 13 -6.72 -12.47 7.40
N LYS A 14 -6.47 -13.57 8.12
CA LYS A 14 -5.53 -14.62 7.67
C LYS A 14 -6.10 -15.41 6.49
N LEU A 15 -7.39 -15.76 6.53
CA LEU A 15 -8.05 -16.40 5.39
C LEU A 15 -8.01 -15.52 4.14
N LEU A 16 -8.27 -14.21 4.29
CA LEU A 16 -8.18 -13.27 3.18
C LEU A 16 -6.74 -13.10 2.67
N ALA A 17 -5.74 -13.18 3.55
CA ALA A 17 -4.34 -13.18 3.15
C ALA A 17 -4.02 -14.41 2.28
N THR A 18 -4.47 -15.61 2.69
CA THR A 18 -4.31 -16.84 1.92
C THR A 18 -5.01 -16.75 0.56
N ALA A 19 -6.27 -16.31 0.53
CA ALA A 19 -7.01 -16.14 -0.71
C ALA A 19 -6.32 -15.17 -1.68
N LEU A 20 -5.75 -14.07 -1.15
CA LEU A 20 -4.98 -13.12 -1.96
C LEU A 20 -3.71 -13.75 -2.53
N THR A 21 -2.99 -14.54 -1.73
CA THR A 21 -1.75 -15.19 -2.19
C THR A 21 -2.03 -16.26 -3.25
N ASP A 22 -3.14 -16.98 -3.11
CA ASP A 22 -3.57 -18.00 -4.08
C ASP A 22 -4.01 -17.33 -5.39
N ALA A 23 -4.78 -16.25 -5.32
CA ALA A 23 -5.20 -15.48 -6.49
C ALA A 23 -4.03 -14.80 -7.25
N LEU A 24 -2.85 -14.75 -6.63
CA LEU A 24 -1.58 -14.27 -7.18
C LEU A 24 -0.60 -15.40 -7.51
N ASP A 25 -1.04 -16.65 -7.53
CA ASP A 25 -0.23 -17.84 -7.84
C ASP A 25 1.04 -17.92 -6.98
N THR A 26 0.94 -17.45 -5.73
CA THR A 26 2.05 -17.38 -4.77
C THR A 26 1.61 -18.02 -3.44
N PRO A 27 1.20 -19.30 -3.41
CA PRO A 27 0.62 -19.92 -2.22
C PRO A 27 1.56 -19.86 -1.03
N LEU A 28 0.98 -19.76 0.17
CA LEU A 28 1.74 -19.67 1.42
C LEU A 28 2.33 -21.03 1.79
N GLU A 29 3.64 -21.07 2.00
CA GLU A 29 4.29 -22.21 2.65
C GLU A 29 4.01 -22.17 4.17
N PRO A 30 4.01 -23.34 4.84
CA PRO A 30 3.84 -23.40 6.30
C PRO A 30 4.82 -22.50 7.04
N GLY A 31 4.31 -21.66 7.96
CA GLY A 31 5.13 -20.78 8.78
C GLY A 31 5.56 -19.45 8.14
N VAL A 32 5.26 -19.22 6.85
CA VAL A 32 5.59 -17.95 6.17
C VAL A 32 4.71 -16.80 6.65
N LEU A 33 3.40 -17.05 6.81
CA LEU A 33 2.45 -16.07 7.33
C LEU A 33 2.57 -15.96 8.86
N VAL A 34 3.04 -14.81 9.34
CA VAL A 34 3.14 -14.52 10.77
C VAL A 34 1.80 -13.97 11.28
N ASP A 35 1.30 -12.92 10.62
CA ASP A 35 0.06 -12.25 11.01
C ASP A 35 -0.65 -11.59 9.83
N ALA A 36 -1.94 -11.33 9.98
CA ALA A 36 -2.71 -10.54 9.05
C ALA A 36 -3.81 -9.76 9.79
N PHE A 37 -3.98 -8.49 9.46
CA PHE A 37 -4.99 -7.64 10.12
C PHE A 37 -5.45 -6.49 9.23
N GLN A 38 -6.69 -6.06 9.43
CA GLN A 38 -7.24 -4.91 8.74
C GLN A 38 -6.86 -3.61 9.44
N VAL A 39 -6.34 -2.65 8.68
CA VAL A 39 -6.10 -1.28 9.11
C VAL A 39 -7.17 -0.40 8.48
N ARG A 40 -7.96 0.29 9.31
CA ARG A 40 -8.87 1.32 8.84
C ARG A 40 -8.07 2.60 8.63
N LYS A 41 -8.13 3.20 7.44
CA LYS A 41 -7.72 4.60 7.30
C LYS A 41 -8.75 5.44 8.05
N LYS A 42 -8.30 6.21 9.06
CA LYS A 42 -9.11 7.33 9.55
C LYS A 42 -9.29 8.26 8.36
N ALA A 43 -10.52 8.46 7.90
CA ALA A 43 -10.80 9.45 6.87
C ALA A 43 -10.31 10.81 7.43
N HIS A 44 -9.41 11.48 6.72
CA HIS A 44 -9.20 12.90 6.98
C HIS A 44 -10.48 13.60 6.56
N ALA A 45 -11.29 14.01 7.53
CA ALA A 45 -12.47 14.84 7.31
C ALA A 45 -12.02 16.20 6.78
N LYS A 46 -11.84 16.30 5.46
CA LYS A 46 -11.79 17.57 4.75
C LYS A 46 -12.84 17.52 3.65
N GLY A 47 -14.02 18.02 3.99
CA GLY A 47 -14.95 18.63 3.03
C GLY A 47 -15.66 17.73 2.01
N ALA A 48 -16.31 16.65 2.44
CA ALA A 48 -17.32 16.00 1.60
C ALA A 48 -18.71 16.21 2.21
N GLN A 49 -19.30 17.38 1.96
CA GLN A 49 -20.75 17.57 2.02
C GLN A 49 -21.37 16.85 0.81
N HIS A 50 -21.47 15.52 0.85
CA HIS A 50 -22.47 14.78 0.08
C HIS A 50 -22.72 13.44 0.76
N GLY A 51 -23.99 13.20 1.11
CA GLY A 51 -24.47 12.08 1.93
C GLY A 51 -24.38 10.70 1.26
N GLY A 52 -23.17 10.23 0.98
CA GLY A 52 -22.88 8.82 0.73
C GLY A 52 -22.05 8.28 1.88
N GLY A 53 -22.53 7.25 2.59
CA GLY A 53 -21.80 6.61 3.68
C GLY A 53 -20.37 6.28 3.25
N SER A 54 -19.40 7.02 3.80
CA SER A 54 -17.97 6.80 3.59
C SER A 54 -17.61 5.41 4.10
N THR A 55 -17.67 4.43 3.20
CA THR A 55 -17.19 3.08 3.45
C THR A 55 -15.67 3.18 3.43
N GLY A 56 -15.09 3.58 4.56
CA GLY A 56 -13.66 3.80 4.67
C GLY A 56 -12.91 2.58 4.13
N SER A 57 -12.06 2.80 3.13
CA SER A 57 -11.22 1.75 2.55
C SER A 57 -10.44 1.07 3.67
N ARG A 58 -10.71 -0.22 3.88
CA ARG A 58 -9.96 -1.07 4.81
C ARG A 58 -8.75 -1.59 4.05
N SER A 59 -7.55 -1.39 4.58
CA SER A 59 -6.34 -1.98 4.03
C SER A 59 -6.04 -3.27 4.79
N LEU A 60 -5.72 -4.35 4.08
CA LEU A 60 -5.17 -5.55 4.72
C LEU A 60 -3.65 -5.39 4.86
N VAL A 61 -3.14 -5.57 6.07
CA VAL A 61 -1.71 -5.69 6.34
C VAL A 61 -1.41 -7.15 6.56
N ILE A 62 -0.46 -7.68 5.81
CA ILE A 62 0.03 -9.05 5.92
C ILE A 62 1.48 -9.00 6.35
N VAL A 63 1.81 -9.76 7.38
CA VAL A 63 3.15 -9.85 7.98
C VAL A 63 3.72 -11.21 7.66
N PHE A 64 4.84 -11.23 6.96
CA PHE A 64 5.58 -12.43 6.61
C PHE A 64 6.84 -12.54 7.47
N ASN A 65 7.31 -13.76 7.68
CA ASN A 65 8.56 -14.04 8.42
C ASN A 65 9.83 -13.65 7.63
N ASN A 66 9.73 -13.53 6.30
CA ASN A 66 10.82 -13.21 5.39
C ASN A 66 10.41 -12.10 4.40
N LYS A 67 11.33 -11.17 4.15
CA LYS A 67 11.23 -10.11 3.13
C LYS A 67 11.10 -10.66 1.71
N ASP A 68 11.68 -11.81 1.39
CA ASP A 68 11.67 -12.31 0.01
C ASP A 68 10.27 -12.73 -0.44
N PHE A 69 9.45 -13.26 0.47
CA PHE A 69 8.05 -13.53 0.17
C PHE A 69 7.28 -12.24 -0.13
N CYS A 70 7.55 -11.15 0.61
CA CYS A 70 6.99 -9.84 0.29
C CYS A 70 7.35 -9.41 -1.15
N LYS A 71 8.61 -9.57 -1.57
CA LYS A 71 9.07 -9.19 -2.91
C LYS A 71 8.40 -10.05 -3.98
N LYS A 72 8.32 -11.37 -3.76
CA LYS A 72 7.66 -12.33 -4.64
C LYS A 72 6.20 -11.96 -4.85
N LEU A 73 5.46 -11.67 -3.77
CA LEU A 73 4.05 -11.30 -3.83
C LEU A 73 3.83 -9.97 -4.57
N VAL A 74 4.68 -8.97 -4.34
CA VAL A 74 4.61 -7.69 -5.07
C VAL A 74 4.95 -7.87 -6.55
N ALA A 75 5.92 -8.73 -6.88
CA ALA A 75 6.24 -9.07 -8.26
C ALA A 75 5.07 -9.80 -8.96
N ALA A 76 4.43 -10.75 -8.28
CA ALA A 76 3.23 -11.43 -8.78
C ALA A 76 2.07 -10.44 -9.01
N LYS A 77 1.88 -9.44 -8.14
CA LYS A 77 0.88 -8.40 -8.39
C LYS A 77 1.20 -7.54 -9.62
N LYS A 78 2.49 -7.35 -9.93
CA LYS A 78 2.92 -6.62 -11.14
C LYS A 78 2.65 -7.43 -12.41
N SER A 79 2.81 -8.77 -12.38
CA SER A 79 2.47 -9.64 -13.51
C SER A 79 0.95 -9.80 -13.70
N LYS A 80 0.15 -9.66 -12.63
CA LYS A 80 -1.32 -9.63 -12.68
C LYS A 80 -1.88 -8.22 -12.37
N PRO A 81 -1.66 -7.21 -13.23
CA PRO A 81 -1.97 -5.81 -12.93
C PRO A 81 -3.46 -5.55 -12.69
N ASN A 82 -4.35 -6.33 -13.29
CA ASN A 82 -5.80 -6.15 -13.25
C ASN A 82 -6.52 -6.97 -12.18
N LEU A 83 -5.80 -7.66 -11.28
CA LEU A 83 -6.43 -8.41 -10.17
C LEU A 83 -7.47 -7.56 -9.44
N THR A 84 -8.67 -8.10 -9.33
CA THR A 84 -9.84 -7.51 -8.68
C THR A 84 -10.11 -8.18 -7.34
N ALA A 85 -10.84 -7.49 -6.45
CA ALA A 85 -11.16 -8.03 -5.13
C ALA A 85 -12.14 -9.20 -5.22
N LYS A 86 -13.00 -9.22 -6.24
CA LYS A 86 -13.92 -10.32 -6.53
C LYS A 86 -13.19 -11.61 -6.92
N GLU A 87 -12.05 -11.51 -7.62
CA GLU A 87 -11.18 -12.65 -7.92
C GLU A 87 -10.45 -13.20 -6.68
N VAL A 88 -10.27 -12.37 -5.64
CA VAL A 88 -9.70 -12.80 -4.37
C VAL A 88 -10.76 -13.47 -3.49
N ASP A 89 -11.94 -12.86 -3.40
CA ASP A 89 -13.09 -13.42 -2.68
C ASP A 89 -14.38 -12.88 -3.31
N GLY A 90 -15.26 -13.80 -3.71
CA GLY A 90 -16.49 -13.49 -4.45
C GLY A 90 -17.49 -12.60 -3.71
N SER A 91 -17.32 -12.39 -2.41
CA SER A 91 -18.13 -11.47 -1.61
C SER A 91 -17.79 -9.98 -1.83
N PHE A 92 -16.62 -9.68 -2.41
CA PHE A 92 -16.22 -8.29 -2.68
C PHE A 92 -16.75 -7.76 -4.02
N ALA A 93 -16.85 -6.43 -4.08
CA ALA A 93 -17.13 -5.73 -5.32
C ALA A 93 -15.96 -5.88 -6.31
N ASP A 94 -16.28 -5.80 -7.60
CA ASP A 94 -15.33 -5.84 -8.71
C ASP A 94 -14.46 -4.56 -8.74
N THR A 95 -13.47 -4.53 -7.85
CA THR A 95 -12.62 -3.36 -7.60
C THR A 95 -11.17 -3.77 -7.64
N LYS A 96 -10.33 -2.94 -8.26
CA LYS A 96 -8.90 -3.24 -8.44
C LYS A 96 -8.16 -3.35 -7.10
N VAL A 97 -7.40 -4.42 -6.93
CA VAL A 97 -6.55 -4.65 -5.75
C VAL A 97 -5.18 -4.00 -5.96
N TYR A 98 -4.66 -3.36 -4.92
CA TYR A 98 -3.30 -2.83 -4.90
C TYR A 98 -2.49 -3.52 -3.80
N VAL A 99 -1.34 -4.08 -4.17
CA VAL A 99 -0.39 -4.69 -3.22
C VAL A 99 0.90 -3.89 -3.27
N ASN A 100 1.34 -3.40 -2.11
CA ASN A 100 2.54 -2.59 -1.98
C ASN A 100 3.30 -2.98 -0.70
N HIS A 101 4.61 -2.80 -0.71
CA HIS A 101 5.39 -2.86 0.51
C HIS A 101 4.97 -1.76 1.47
N ARG A 102 4.75 -2.13 2.73
CA ARG A 102 4.55 -1.15 3.80
C ARG A 102 5.88 -0.48 4.11
N GLN A 103 5.93 0.83 3.98
CA GLN A 103 7.09 1.66 4.29
C GLN A 103 6.92 2.32 5.67
N PRO A 104 8.02 2.66 6.35
CA PRO A 104 7.99 3.48 7.55
C PRO A 104 7.23 4.79 7.34
N VAL A 105 6.43 5.21 8.33
CA VAL A 105 5.60 6.42 8.27
C VAL A 105 6.43 7.68 8.02
N GLN A 106 7.66 7.70 8.53
CA GLN A 106 8.62 8.79 8.40
C GLN A 106 8.96 9.08 6.94
N LEU A 107 9.04 8.05 6.08
CA LEU A 107 9.32 8.22 4.65
C LEU A 107 8.13 8.84 3.92
N TYR A 108 6.90 8.54 4.33
CA TYR A 108 5.72 9.21 3.79
C TYR A 108 5.70 10.69 4.18
N HIS A 109 5.97 11.01 5.45
CA HIS A 109 6.07 12.40 5.90
C HIS A 109 7.17 13.17 5.17
N LEU A 110 8.35 12.56 4.97
CA LEU A 110 9.44 13.17 4.22
C LEU A 110 9.04 13.45 2.76
N ARG A 111 8.39 12.48 2.11
CA ARG A 111 7.86 12.65 0.75
C ARG A 111 6.86 13.81 0.67
N ASP A 112 5.92 13.88 1.59
CA ASP A 112 4.92 14.95 1.57
C ASP A 112 5.56 16.33 1.86
N ARG A 113 6.56 16.41 2.75
CA ARG A 113 7.35 17.65 2.96
C ARG A 113 8.10 18.08 1.69
N LEU A 114 8.68 17.13 0.94
CA LEU A 114 9.36 17.43 -0.32
C LEU A 114 8.40 18.00 -1.36
N LEU A 115 7.22 17.41 -1.50
CA LEU A 115 6.19 17.92 -2.43
C LEU A 115 5.64 19.29 -2.01
N GLN A 116 5.64 19.59 -0.71
CA GLN A 116 5.29 20.92 -0.20
C GLN A 116 6.39 21.94 -0.45
N ALA A 117 7.65 21.57 -0.26
CA ALA A 117 8.81 22.45 -0.47
C ALA A 117 9.06 22.73 -1.97
N PHE A 118 8.74 21.79 -2.85
CA PHE A 118 8.97 21.88 -4.29
C PHE A 118 7.66 21.63 -5.07
N PRO A 119 6.69 22.57 -5.05
CA PRO A 119 5.37 22.38 -5.65
C PRO A 119 5.39 22.18 -7.18
N GLN A 120 6.45 22.61 -7.85
CA GLN A 120 6.70 22.38 -9.27
C GLN A 120 7.02 20.91 -9.60
N VAL A 121 7.42 20.11 -8.62
CA VAL A 121 7.74 18.69 -8.82
C VAL A 121 6.46 17.88 -8.78
N GLN A 122 6.23 17.08 -9.82
CA GLN A 122 5.05 16.24 -9.89
C GLN A 122 5.13 15.09 -8.88
N ARG A 123 3.99 14.71 -8.28
CA ARG A 123 3.91 13.60 -7.30
C ARG A 123 4.45 12.27 -7.83
N ARG A 124 4.38 12.05 -9.15
CA ARG A 124 4.92 10.86 -9.84
C ARG A 124 6.45 10.83 -9.87
N HIS A 125 7.09 11.98 -9.74
CA HIS A 125 8.55 12.14 -9.72
C HIS A 125 9.14 12.02 -8.33
N VAL A 126 8.31 11.78 -7.29
CA VAL A 126 8.76 11.54 -5.92
C VAL A 126 8.20 10.20 -5.44
N TRP A 127 9.07 9.23 -5.12
CA TRP A 127 8.68 7.89 -4.70
C TRP A 127 9.53 7.39 -3.53
N ILE A 128 9.08 6.33 -2.86
CA ILE A 128 9.79 5.69 -1.76
C ILE A 128 10.34 4.36 -2.27
N ALA A 129 11.64 4.15 -2.10
CA ALA A 129 12.33 2.90 -2.42
C ALA A 129 13.55 2.76 -1.49
N ASP A 130 14.02 1.53 -1.26
CA ASP A 130 15.29 1.26 -0.55
C ASP A 130 15.53 2.08 0.73
N ALA A 131 14.49 2.18 1.58
CA ALA A 131 14.49 2.94 2.83
C ALA A 131 14.80 4.45 2.69
N ALA A 132 14.58 5.02 1.51
CA ALA A 132 14.78 6.43 1.20
C ALA A 132 13.63 7.02 0.38
N VAL A 133 13.57 8.34 0.31
CA VAL A 133 12.72 9.04 -0.67
C VAL A 133 13.59 9.40 -1.86
N PHE A 134 13.13 9.09 -3.06
CA PHE A 134 13.77 9.49 -4.29
C PHE A 134 12.94 10.56 -4.97
N MET A 135 13.62 11.54 -5.56
CA MET A 135 13.00 12.63 -6.30
C MET A 135 13.75 12.86 -7.61
N ARG A 136 13.04 13.12 -8.70
CA ARG A 136 13.61 13.63 -9.96
C ARG A 136 12.94 14.93 -10.37
N LYS A 137 13.65 15.80 -11.07
CA LYS A 137 13.12 17.08 -11.56
C LYS A 137 12.24 16.90 -12.80
N SER A 138 12.64 16.01 -13.69
CA SER A 138 11.88 15.59 -14.88
C SER A 138 12.07 14.09 -15.12
N ASP A 139 11.41 13.55 -16.15
CA ASP A 139 11.49 12.13 -16.49
C ASP A 139 12.90 11.67 -16.93
N ASP A 140 13.70 12.58 -17.49
CA ASP A 140 15.06 12.29 -17.98
C ASP A 140 16.16 12.53 -16.93
N CYS A 141 15.82 13.13 -15.79
CA CYS A 141 16.80 13.43 -14.75
C CYS A 141 17.12 12.21 -13.89
N ARG A 142 18.39 12.10 -13.48
CA ARG A 142 18.81 11.10 -12.49
C ARG A 142 18.08 11.32 -11.16
N PRO A 143 17.60 10.24 -10.49
CA PRO A 143 16.97 10.36 -9.19
C PRO A 143 17.95 10.84 -8.11
N ILE A 144 17.52 11.82 -7.31
CA ILE A 144 18.18 12.29 -6.10
C ILE A 144 17.66 11.43 -4.93
N LYS A 145 18.57 10.78 -4.21
CA LYS A 145 18.27 10.00 -3.01
C LYS A 145 18.27 10.90 -1.77
N ILE A 146 17.21 10.84 -0.99
CA ILE A 146 16.99 11.69 0.20
C ILE A 146 16.75 10.77 1.39
N LEU A 147 17.66 10.84 2.37
CA LEU A 147 17.60 10.01 3.57
C LEU A 147 16.79 10.71 4.68
N PRO A 148 16.15 9.97 5.59
CA PRO A 148 15.44 10.54 6.73
C PRO A 148 16.30 11.41 7.66
N SER A 149 17.60 11.10 7.74
CA SER A 149 18.58 11.77 8.60
C SER A 149 19.25 12.98 7.96
N THR A 150 19.13 13.15 6.64
CA THR A 150 19.62 14.35 5.95
C THR A 150 18.53 15.40 5.97
N ASP A 151 18.71 16.42 6.79
CA ASP A 151 17.84 17.60 6.80
C ASP A 151 17.70 18.16 5.39
N LEU A 152 16.44 18.43 5.01
CA LEU A 152 16.02 19.00 3.72
C LEU A 152 16.78 20.28 3.34
N GLN A 153 17.44 20.92 4.30
CA GLN A 153 18.23 22.14 4.15
C GLN A 153 19.43 22.01 3.20
N LYS A 154 19.90 20.79 2.90
CA LYS A 154 21.04 20.57 1.97
C LYS A 154 20.64 20.33 0.52
N ILE A 155 19.35 20.29 0.19
CA ILE A 155 18.89 20.08 -1.18
C ILE A 155 18.73 21.44 -1.87
N VAL A 156 19.79 21.90 -2.55
CA VAL A 156 19.71 23.01 -3.51
C VAL A 156 19.31 22.41 -4.86
N ILE A 157 18.15 22.80 -5.39
CA ILE A 157 17.62 22.38 -6.72
C ILE A 157 17.55 23.57 -7.65
#